data_AF-A0A2N8BZC5-F1
#
_entry.id   AF-A0A2N8BZC5-F1
#
_cell.length_a   1.000
_cell.length_b   1.000
_cell.length_c   1.000
_cell.angle_alpha   90.00
_cell.angle_beta   90.00
_cell.angle_gamma   90.00
#
_symmetry.space_group_name_H-M   'P 1'
#
loop_
_entity.id
_entity.type
_entity.pdbx_description
1 polymer ?
#
loop_
_entity_poly.entity_id
_entity_poly.type
_entity_poly.pdbx_seq_one_letter_code
_entity_poly.pdbx_strand_id
1 'polypeptide(L)' 'MCKGVFPIAEGSSTYTVGGIAVALDGMKTACGASLIAMSAESLRGQERFPAPLPRSMPILPFITP' A
#
# COMPACT_ATOMS: atom_id res chain seq x y z
N MET A 1 19.32 -6.46 6.89
CA MET A 1 20.26 -6.01 5.84
C MET A 1 19.79 -6.59 4.51
N CYS A 2 19.18 -5.78 3.65
CA CYS A 2 18.82 -6.18 2.29
C CYS A 2 19.84 -5.59 1.33
N LYS A 3 20.92 -6.33 1.04
CA LYS A 3 21.96 -5.89 0.11
C LYS A 3 22.26 -7.03 -0.86
N GLY A 4 21.82 -6.90 -2.11
CA GLY A 4 21.90 -7.96 -3.13
C GLY A 4 20.63 -8.05 -3.99
N VAL A 5 20.57 -9.05 -4.86
CA VAL A 5 19.38 -9.38 -5.65
C VAL A 5 18.47 -10.26 -4.79
N PHE A 6 17.33 -9.72 -4.36
CA PHE A 6 16.32 -10.49 -3.63
C PHE A 6 15.14 -10.75 -4.55
N PRO A 7 14.86 -12.02 -4.89
CA PRO A 7 13.69 -12.34 -5.67
C PRO A 7 12.41 -12.00 -4.89
N ILE A 8 11.31 -11.87 -5.62
CA ILE A 8 10.00 -11.65 -5.04
C ILE A 8 9.53 -12.97 -4.43
N ALA A 9 9.16 -12.96 -3.14
CA ALA A 9 8.77 -14.16 -2.41
C ALA A 9 7.26 -14.43 -2.49
N GLU A 10 6.45 -13.38 -2.73
CA GLU A 10 5.00 -13.47 -2.85
C GLU A 10 4.49 -12.99 -4.20
N GLY A 11 3.45 -13.65 -4.71
CA GLY A 11 2.77 -13.31 -5.96
C GLY A 11 1.25 -13.40 -5.82
N SER A 12 0.52 -12.81 -6.75
CA SER A 12 -0.94 -12.83 -6.77
C SER A 12 -1.50 -14.23 -7.04
N SER A 13 -2.47 -14.64 -6.23
CA SER A 13 -3.22 -15.89 -6.44
C SER A 13 -4.26 -15.80 -7.56
N THR A 14 -4.65 -14.58 -7.95
CA THR A 14 -5.71 -14.32 -8.93
C THR A 14 -5.20 -13.81 -10.26
N TYR A 15 -3.92 -13.43 -10.33
CA TYR A 15 -3.33 -12.82 -11.52
C TYR A 15 -2.00 -13.47 -11.86
N THR A 16 -2.00 -14.21 -12.96
CA THR A 16 -0.83 -14.91 -13.48
C THR A 16 -0.60 -14.53 -14.93
N VAL A 17 0.67 -14.39 -15.33
CA VAL A 17 1.07 -14.13 -16.72
C VAL A 17 2.06 -15.22 -17.11
N GLY A 18 1.72 -16.01 -18.12
CA GLY A 18 2.54 -17.16 -18.51
C GLY A 18 2.69 -18.22 -17.41
N GLY A 19 1.68 -18.36 -16.52
CA GLY A 19 1.72 -19.29 -15.39
C GLY A 19 2.54 -18.80 -14.19
N ILE A 20 3.13 -17.59 -14.26
CA ILE A 20 3.86 -16.98 -13.15
C ILE A 20 2.94 -15.98 -12.45
N ALA A 21 2.78 -16.14 -11.14
CA ALA A 21 2.03 -15.20 -10.30
C ALA A 21 2.70 -13.82 -10.34
N VAL A 22 1.92 -12.80 -10.70
CA VAL A 22 2.42 -11.43 -10.81
C VAL A 22 2.49 -10.81 -9.43
N ALA A 23 3.59 -10.14 -9.14
CA ALA A 23 3.78 -9.42 -7.90
C ALA A 23 3.05 -8.06 -7.94
N LEU A 24 2.29 -7.76 -6.91
CA LEU A 24 1.50 -6.53 -6.77
C LEU A 24 2.03 -5.66 -5.62
N ASP A 25 1.37 -4.51 -5.43
CA ASP A 25 1.59 -3.61 -4.29
C ASP A 25 1.51 -4.37 -2.95
N GLY A 26 2.44 -4.07 -2.05
CA GLY A 26 2.46 -4.64 -0.70
C GLY A 26 3.08 -6.04 -0.58
N MET A 27 3.35 -6.73 -1.69
CA MET A 27 3.93 -8.07 -1.67
C MET A 27 5.38 -8.08 -1.18
N LYS A 28 5.79 -9.16 -0.48
CA LYS A 28 7.12 -9.26 0.10
C LYS A 28 8.16 -9.80 -0.87
N THR A 29 9.32 -9.16 -0.81
CA THR A 29 10.58 -9.68 -1.34
C THR A 29 11.19 -10.69 -0.36
N ALA A 30 12.16 -11.50 -0.81
CA ALA A 30 12.85 -12.47 0.04
C ALA A 30 13.57 -11.86 1.26
N CYS A 31 13.81 -10.54 1.26
CA CYS A 31 14.38 -9.82 2.39
C CYS A 31 13.32 -9.16 3.29
N GLY A 32 12.03 -9.31 2.99
CA GLY A 32 10.91 -8.77 3.78
C GLY A 32 10.51 -7.33 3.44
N ALA A 33 11.15 -6.69 2.46
CA ALA A 33 10.70 -5.39 1.96
C ALA A 33 9.41 -5.52 1.13
N SER A 34 8.50 -4.55 1.26
CA SER A 34 7.27 -4.48 0.47
C SER A 34 7.52 -3.85 -0.90
N LEU A 35 6.93 -4.40 -1.95
CA LEU A 35 6.91 -3.79 -3.26
C LEU A 35 5.93 -2.61 -3.31
N ILE A 36 6.33 -1.56 -4.04
CA ILE A 36 5.47 -0.44 -4.39
C ILE A 36 5.18 -0.57 -5.87
N ALA A 37 3.93 -0.81 -6.22
CA ALA A 37 3.53 -0.95 -7.62
C ALA A 37 3.36 0.43 -8.27
N MET A 38 3.78 0.54 -9.52
CA MET A 38 3.52 1.70 -10.35
C MET A 38 2.56 1.28 -11.47
N SER A 39 1.34 1.82 -11.42
CA SER A 39 0.36 1.69 -12.49
C SER A 39 0.09 3.06 -13.13
N ALA A 40 -0.51 3.09 -14.32
CA ALA A 40 -0.94 4.35 -14.94
C ALA A 40 -1.90 5.15 -14.02
N GLU A 41 -2.71 4.45 -13.21
CA GLU A 41 -3.55 5.05 -12.18
C GLU A 41 -2.72 5.71 -11.06
N SER A 42 -1.59 5.11 -10.68
CA SER A 42 -0.68 5.67 -9.66
C SER A 42 -0.06 7.01 -10.07
N LEU A 43 0.10 7.27 -11.37
CA LEU A 43 0.52 8.57 -11.90
C LEU A 43 -0.61 9.61 -11.87
N ARG A 44 -1.88 9.20 -11.68
CA ARG A 44 -3.05 10.08 -11.64
C ARG A 44 -3.53 10.42 -10.22
N GLY A 45 -2.96 9.84 -9.16
CA GLY A 45 -3.40 10.14 -7.79
C GLY A 45 -2.53 9.52 -6.69
N GLN A 46 -1.42 10.16 -6.35
CA GLN A 46 -0.68 9.89 -5.12
C GLN A 46 -1.34 10.64 -3.95
N GLU A 47 -2.49 10.15 -3.48
CA GLU A 47 -3.08 10.50 -2.18
C GLU A 47 -2.94 9.30 -1.22
N ARG A 48 -1.73 8.72 -1.12
CA ARG A 48 -1.38 7.80 -0.01
C ARG A 48 -0.78 8.56 1.17
N PHE A 49 -1.40 9.68 1.55
CA PHE A 49 -1.26 10.21 2.91
C PHE A 49 -2.20 9.41 3.84
N PRO A 50 -1.79 9.09 5.07
CA PRO A 50 -2.41 8.06 5.88
C PRO A 50 -3.77 8.49 6.44
N ALA A 51 -4.74 7.59 6.31
CA ALA A 51 -6.04 7.50 6.99
C ALA A 51 -7.01 8.71 6.93
N PRO A 52 -8.31 8.47 6.74
CA PRO A 52 -9.31 9.44 7.16
C PRO A 52 -9.23 9.54 8.69
N LEU A 53 -8.70 10.66 9.20
CA LEU A 53 -9.01 11.07 10.57
C LEU A 53 -10.54 11.09 10.71
N PRO A 54 -11.13 10.49 11.75
CA PRO A 54 -12.58 10.48 11.91
C PRO A 54 -13.08 11.92 12.00
N ARG A 55 -13.88 12.32 11.01
CA ARG A 55 -14.64 13.57 11.02
C ARG A 55 -15.71 13.52 12.12
N SER A 56 -15.34 13.66 13.39
CA SER A 56 -16.19 14.25 14.44
C SER A 56 -15.55 14.14 15.82
N MET A 57 -14.66 15.08 16.14
CA MET A 57 -14.61 15.54 17.53
C MET A 57 -15.66 16.65 17.68
N PRO A 58 -16.46 16.63 18.76
CA PRO A 58 -17.73 17.29 18.82
C PRO A 58 -17.57 18.81 18.98
N ILE A 59 -18.47 19.55 18.34
CA ILE A 59 -18.69 20.97 18.62
C ILE A 59 -19.37 21.04 20.00
N LEU A 60 -18.59 21.12 21.07
CA LEU A 60 -19.07 21.70 22.33
C LEU A 60 -18.48 23.11 22.45
N PRO A 61 -19.23 24.17 22.10
CA PRO A 61 -18.98 25.46 22.71
C PRO A 61 -19.46 25.38 24.16
N PHE A 62 -18.49 25.48 25.04
CA PHE A 62 -18.59 25.73 26.47
C PHE A 62 -19.37 27.05 26.74
N ILE A 63 -20.69 27.07 26.54
CA ILE A 63 -21.55 28.21 26.89
C ILE A 63 -22.87 27.68 27.47
N THR A 64 -22.84 27.32 28.74
CA THR A 64 -23.98 27.49 29.66
C THR A 64 -23.66 28.70 30.53
N PRO A 65 -24.52 29.73 30.60
CA PRO A 65 -24.45 30.72 31.67
C PRO A 65 -24.79 30.10 33.03
#